data_AF-A0A941MEI2-F1
#
_entry.id   AF-A0A941MEI2-F1
#
_cell.length_a   1.000
_cell.length_b   1.000
_cell.length_c   1.000
_cell.angle_alpha   90.00
_cell.angle_beta   90.00
_cell.angle_gamma   90.00
#
_symmetry.space_group_name_H-M   'P 1'
#
loop_
_entity.id
_entity.type
_entity.pdbx_description
1 polymer ?
#
loop_
_entity_poly.entity_id
_entity_poly.type
_entity_poly.pdbx_seq_one_letter_code
_entity_poly.pdbx_strand_id
1 'polypeptide(L)'
;MATDATTFRIFFGDQERALKLTPNLILELERTTGVGIGILSKRTFAAQFHYRDLTETIRLGLIGGGETPERAAELIQTYVTDRPLSEVLPHAVGVLSALMLGTSKEPTDDR
;
A
#
# COMPACT_ATOMS: atom_id res chain seq x y z
N MET A 1 12.07 -10.20 15.22
CA MET A 1 11.18 -9.02 15.32
C MET A 1 11.14 -8.37 13.96
N ALA A 2 10.03 -8.49 13.22
CA ALA A 2 9.91 -7.88 11.91
C ALA A 2 9.83 -6.36 12.08
N THR A 3 10.87 -5.66 11.66
CA THR A 3 11.02 -4.21 11.82
C THR A 3 9.78 -3.48 11.27
N ASP A 4 9.25 -2.53 12.03
CA ASP A 4 8.17 -1.61 11.63
C ASP A 4 8.62 -0.62 10.53
N ALA A 5 9.88 -0.71 10.11
CA ALA A 5 10.54 0.21 9.19
C ALA A 5 9.96 0.25 7.77
N THR A 6 8.97 -0.58 7.43
CA THR A 6 8.29 -0.54 6.11
C THR A 6 6.78 -0.44 6.23
N THR A 7 6.27 -0.11 7.43
CA THR A 7 4.84 0.04 7.67
C THR A 7 4.41 1.47 7.36
N PHE A 8 3.61 1.67 6.32
CA PHE A 8 2.99 2.96 6.01
C PHE A 8 1.71 3.14 6.83
N ARG A 9 1.60 4.22 7.60
CA ARG A 9 0.40 4.55 8.38
C ARG A 9 -0.29 5.77 7.79
N ILE A 10 -1.59 5.66 7.55
CA ILE A 10 -2.41 6.71 6.93
C ILE A 10 -3.88 6.56 7.34
N PHE A 11 -4.58 7.68 7.42
CA PHE A 11 -6.04 7.69 7.46
C PHE A 11 -6.62 7.13 6.15
N PHE A 12 -7.31 6.00 6.22
CA PHE A 12 -7.90 5.36 5.04
C PHE A 12 -9.33 4.89 5.31
N GLY A 13 -10.27 5.50 4.59
CA GLY A 13 -11.70 5.29 4.77
C GLY A 13 -12.20 5.98 6.03
N ASP A 14 -12.25 5.23 7.11
CA ASP A 14 -12.92 5.56 8.37
C ASP A 14 -11.96 5.69 9.58
N GLN A 15 -10.70 5.25 9.44
CA GLN A 15 -9.73 5.27 10.53
C GLN A 15 -8.28 5.29 10.04
N GLU A 16 -7.36 5.54 10.97
CA GLU A 16 -5.93 5.28 10.77
C GLU A 16 -5.68 3.78 10.55
N ARG A 17 -4.96 3.45 9.48
CA ARG A 17 -4.64 2.08 9.11
C ARG A 17 -3.16 1.92 8.85
N ALA A 18 -2.64 0.76 9.20
CA ALA A 18 -1.31 0.33 8.80
C ALA A 18 -1.42 -0.40 7.45
N LEU A 19 -0.48 -0.12 6.55
CA LEU A 19 -0.31 -0.82 5.29
C LEU A 19 1.14 -1.28 5.19
N LYS A 20 1.33 -2.56 4.89
CA LYS A 20 2.65 -3.19 4.81
C LYS A 20 2.66 -4.30 3.78
N LEU A 21 3.67 -4.29 2.90
CA LEU A 21 3.92 -5.41 1.99
C LEU A 21 4.97 -6.34 2.62
N THR A 22 4.54 -7.50 3.07
CA THR A 22 5.44 -8.59 3.52
C THR A 22 6.00 -9.34 2.31
N PRO A 23 7.10 -10.11 2.44
CA PRO A 23 7.66 -10.86 1.31
C PRO A 23 6.65 -11.73 0.56
N ASN A 24 5.76 -12.42 1.28
CA ASN A 24 4.71 -13.25 0.66
C ASN A 24 3.68 -12.42 -0.11
N LEU A 25 3.33 -11.23 0.40
CA LEU A 25 2.39 -10.33 -0.26
C LEU A 25 3.01 -9.61 -1.45
N ILE A 26 4.34 -9.41 -1.46
CA ILE A 26 5.07 -8.96 -2.65
C ILE A 26 4.94 -10.00 -3.77
N LEU A 27 5.19 -11.28 -3.47
CA LEU A 27 5.03 -12.35 -4.46
C LEU A 27 3.59 -12.43 -5.01
N GLU A 28 2.59 -12.27 -4.15
CA GLU A 28 1.19 -12.22 -4.56
C GLU A 28 0.89 -10.98 -5.42
N LEU A 29 1.47 -9.82 -5.09
CA LEU A 29 1.33 -8.60 -5.89
C LEU A 29 1.95 -8.78 -7.27
N GLU A 30 3.14 -9.38 -7.36
CA GLU A 30 3.80 -9.68 -8.64
C GLU A 30 2.97 -10.67 -9.47
N ARG A 31 2.43 -11.72 -8.84
CA ARG A 31 1.55 -12.70 -9.50
C ARG A 31 0.28 -12.05 -10.05
N THR A 32 -0.35 -11.15 -9.29
CA THR A 32 -1.62 -10.52 -9.67
C THR A 32 -1.45 -9.40 -10.69
N THR A 33 -0.33 -8.69 -10.68
CA THR A 33 -0.05 -7.57 -11.59
C THR A 33 0.79 -7.96 -12.81
N GLY A 34 1.39 -9.16 -12.80
CA GLY A 34 2.15 -9.72 -13.91
C GLY A 34 3.53 -9.09 -14.12
N VAL A 35 4.02 -8.30 -13.16
CA VAL A 35 5.33 -7.63 -13.23
C VAL A 35 6.05 -7.71 -11.90
N GLY A 36 7.38 -7.64 -11.93
CA GLY A 36 8.19 -7.58 -10.71
C GLY A 36 8.03 -6.26 -9.95
N ILE A 37 8.29 -6.29 -8.63
CA ILE A 37 8.07 -5.17 -7.70
C ILE A 37 8.82 -3.90 -8.09
N GLY A 38 10.00 -4.01 -8.69
CA GLY A 38 10.77 -2.86 -9.17
C GLY A 38 10.12 -2.16 -10.36
N ILE A 39 9.55 -2.92 -11.30
CA ILE A 39 8.81 -2.38 -12.46
C ILE A 39 7.50 -1.74 -11.98
N LEU A 40 6.78 -2.42 -11.10
CA LEU A 40 5.54 -1.91 -10.51
C LEU A 40 5.77 -0.59 -9.77
N SER A 41 6.82 -0.52 -8.95
CA SER A 41 7.20 0.70 -8.22
C SER A 41 7.55 1.84 -9.19
N LYS A 42 8.43 1.57 -10.16
CA LYS A 42 8.85 2.57 -11.17
C LYS A 42 7.66 3.14 -11.92
N ARG A 43 6.76 2.31 -12.43
CA ARG A 43 5.61 2.79 -13.21
C ARG A 43 4.59 3.52 -12.36
N THR A 44 4.40 3.11 -11.09
CA THR A 44 3.51 3.81 -10.17
C THR A 44 4.02 5.21 -9.86
N PHE A 45 5.31 5.37 -9.55
CA PHE A 45 5.92 6.68 -9.30
C PHE A 45 5.94 7.59 -10.54
N ALA A 46 6.05 7.01 -11.73
CA ALA A 46 5.98 7.74 -12.99
C ALA A 46 4.54 8.01 -13.49
N ALA A 47 3.51 7.67 -12.70
CA ALA A 47 2.09 7.75 -13.08
C ALA A 47 1.72 6.97 -14.37
N GLN A 48 2.46 5.90 -14.68
CA GLN A 48 2.24 4.97 -15.80
C GLN A 48 1.65 3.64 -15.32
N PHE A 49 0.86 3.69 -14.25
CA PHE A 49 0.28 2.52 -13.60
C PHE A 49 -0.96 2.00 -14.35
N HIS A 50 -1.23 0.71 -14.19
CA HIS A 50 -2.57 0.17 -14.39
C HIS A 50 -3.41 0.40 -13.14
N TYR A 51 -4.73 0.47 -13.29
CA TYR A 51 -5.65 0.58 -12.14
C TYR A 51 -5.39 -0.52 -11.09
N ARG A 52 -5.14 -1.74 -11.56
CA ARG A 52 -4.85 -2.90 -10.71
C ARG A 52 -3.60 -2.71 -9.84
N ASP A 53 -2.62 -1.93 -10.29
CA ASP A 53 -1.41 -1.67 -9.51
C ASP A 53 -1.75 -0.93 -8.24
N LEU A 54 -2.65 0.06 -8.34
CA LEU A 54 -3.08 0.84 -7.20
C LEU A 54 -3.94 0.00 -6.26
N THR A 55 -4.96 -0.67 -6.81
CA THR A 55 -5.93 -1.41 -5.99
C THR A 55 -5.29 -2.59 -5.27
N GLU A 56 -4.45 -3.39 -5.94
CA GLU A 56 -3.80 -4.54 -5.31
C GLU A 56 -2.69 -4.13 -4.35
N THR A 57 -1.94 -3.05 -4.65
CA THR A 57 -0.94 -2.52 -3.71
C THR A 57 -1.60 -2.11 -2.39
N ILE A 58 -2.72 -1.37 -2.46
CA ILE A 58 -3.44 -0.93 -1.27
C ILE A 58 -4.08 -2.13 -0.55
N ARG A 59 -4.77 -3.02 -1.29
CA ARG A 59 -5.44 -4.20 -0.70
C ARG A 59 -4.46 -5.11 0.02
N LEU A 60 -3.36 -5.48 -0.63
CA LEU A 60 -2.33 -6.34 -0.04
C LEU A 60 -1.57 -5.59 1.06
N GLY A 61 -1.38 -4.28 0.92
CA GLY A 61 -0.85 -3.41 1.98
C GLY A 61 -1.70 -3.50 3.26
N LEU A 62 -3.02 -3.32 3.16
CA LEU A 62 -3.95 -3.44 4.29
C LEU A 62 -3.86 -4.81 4.96
N ILE A 63 -3.81 -5.89 4.16
CA ILE A 63 -3.67 -7.26 4.68
C ILE A 63 -2.38 -7.42 5.48
N GLY A 64 -1.25 -6.97 4.95
CA GLY A 64 0.02 -7.07 5.67
C GLY A 64 0.12 -6.10 6.86
N GLY A 65 -0.74 -5.08 6.91
CA GLY A 65 -0.92 -4.17 8.05
C GLY A 65 -1.85 -4.69 9.15
N GLY A 66 -2.54 -5.82 8.92
CA GLY A 66 -3.35 -6.51 9.92
C GLY A 66 -4.85 -6.62 9.60
N GLU A 67 -5.32 -6.05 8.49
CA GLU A 67 -6.71 -6.26 8.05
C GLU A 67 -6.93 -7.70 7.55
N THR A 68 -8.17 -8.19 7.65
CA THR A 68 -8.54 -9.46 7.00
C THR A 68 -8.65 -9.27 5.48
N PRO A 69 -8.45 -10.33 4.67
CA PRO A 69 -8.61 -10.25 3.22
C PRO A 69 -9.99 -9.75 2.78
N GLU A 70 -11.04 -10.18 3.47
CA GLU A 70 -12.42 -9.76 3.22
C GLU A 70 -12.58 -8.26 3.49
N ARG A 71 -12.10 -7.79 4.65
CA ARG A 71 -12.20 -6.38 5.01
C ARG A 71 -11.40 -5.49 4.08
N ALA A 72 -10.19 -5.92 3.71
CA ALA A 72 -9.38 -5.19 2.73
C ALA A 72 -10.09 -5.05 1.38
N ALA A 73 -10.79 -6.10 0.91
CA ALA A 73 -11.56 -6.03 -0.33
C ALA A 73 -12.75 -5.07 -0.23
N GLU A 74 -13.51 -5.11 0.88
CA GLU A 74 -14.61 -4.17 1.14
C GLU A 74 -14.12 -2.72 1.16
N LEU A 75 -12.98 -2.45 1.80
CA LEU A 75 -12.41 -1.11 1.87
C LEU A 75 -12.00 -0.58 0.50
N ILE A 76 -11.43 -1.42 -0.37
CA ILE A 76 -11.16 -1.04 -1.76
C ILE A 76 -12.46 -0.75 -2.50
N GLN A 77 -13.46 -1.61 -2.40
CA GLN A 77 -14.75 -1.40 -3.06
C GLN A 77 -15.44 -0.11 -2.60
N THR A 78 -15.33 0.23 -1.32
CA THR A 78 -16.03 1.37 -0.73
C THR A 78 -15.29 2.69 -0.94
N TYR A 79 -13.96 2.68 -0.80
CA TYR A 79 -13.15 3.90 -0.70
C TYR A 79 -12.16 4.09 -1.86
N VAL A 80 -12.11 3.18 -2.83
CA VAL A 80 -11.21 3.26 -4.00
C VAL A 80 -11.97 3.10 -5.31
N THR A 81 -12.92 2.18 -5.38
CA THR A 81 -13.80 2.07 -6.55
C THR A 81 -14.61 3.36 -6.72
N ASP A 82 -14.71 3.85 -7.95
CA ASP A 82 -15.40 5.09 -8.33
C ASP A 82 -14.86 6.39 -7.70
N ARG A 83 -13.62 6.38 -7.18
CA ARG A 83 -12.93 7.59 -6.70
C ARG A 83 -11.97 8.16 -7.76
N PRO A 84 -11.75 9.48 -7.77
CA PRO A 84 -10.70 10.09 -8.59
C PRO A 84 -9.34 9.45 -8.33
N LEU A 85 -8.59 9.08 -9.39
CA LEU A 85 -7.28 8.42 -9.25
C LEU A 85 -6.25 9.30 -8.52
N SER A 86 -6.41 10.62 -8.56
CA SER A 86 -5.60 11.57 -7.80
C SER A 86 -5.73 11.39 -6.28
N GLU A 87 -6.85 10.85 -5.80
CA GLU A 87 -7.06 10.52 -4.39
C GLU A 87 -6.48 9.14 -4.04
N VAL A 88 -6.50 8.20 -4.98
CA VAL A 88 -6.05 6.81 -4.76
C VAL A 88 -4.53 6.68 -4.85
N LEU A 89 -3.93 7.31 -5.86
CA LEU A 89 -2.50 7.19 -6.17
C LEU A 89 -1.58 7.46 -4.97
N PRO A 90 -1.77 8.52 -4.16
CA PRO A 90 -0.90 8.79 -3.01
C PRO A 90 -0.82 7.64 -2.00
N HIS A 91 -1.91 6.88 -1.82
CA HIS A 91 -1.93 5.73 -0.92
C HIS A 91 -1.02 4.60 -1.42
N ALA A 92 -1.14 4.24 -2.70
CA ALA A 92 -0.28 3.23 -3.31
C ALA A 92 1.20 3.68 -3.35
N VAL A 93 1.44 4.95 -3.67
CA VAL A 93 2.79 5.54 -3.64
C VAL A 93 3.39 5.47 -2.23
N GLY A 94 2.60 5.76 -1.18
CA GLY A 94 3.06 5.68 0.20
C GLY A 94 3.47 4.26 0.61
N VAL A 95 2.66 3.26 0.25
CA VAL A 95 2.99 1.84 0.50
C VAL A 95 4.28 1.43 -0.20
N LEU A 96 4.42 1.75 -1.49
CA LEU A 96 5.61 1.39 -2.27
C LEU A 96 6.85 2.17 -1.83
N SER A 97 6.69 3.43 -1.42
CA SER A 97 7.80 4.23 -0.87
C SER A 97 8.30 3.64 0.44
N ALA A 98 7.39 3.30 1.35
CA ALA A 98 7.73 2.63 2.61
C ALA A 98 8.42 1.28 2.38
N LEU A 99 7.99 0.52 1.37
CA LEU A 99 8.67 -0.72 0.98
C LEU A 99 10.10 -0.48 0.47
N MET A 100 10.27 0.48 -0.44
CA MET A 100 11.53 0.68 -1.17
C MET A 100 12.58 1.46 -0.36
N LEU A 101 12.15 2.41 0.46
CA LEU A 101 13.02 3.37 1.15
C LEU A 101 13.00 3.21 2.67
N GLY A 102 12.05 2.43 3.19
CA GLY A 102 11.71 2.42 4.60
C GLY A 102 10.92 3.66 5.02
N THR A 103 10.43 3.64 6.26
CA THR A 103 9.80 4.76 6.93
C THR A 103 10.80 5.37 7.90
N SER A 104 11.12 6.65 7.73
CA SER A 104 11.86 7.40 8.74
C SER A 104 11.08 7.36 10.05
N LYS A 105 11.70 6.89 11.12
CA LYS A 105 11.17 7.05 12.47
C LYS A 105 11.32 8.53 12.79
N GLU A 106 10.25 9.33 12.75
CA GLU A 106 10.30 10.61 13.47
C GLU A 106 10.51 10.25 14.96
N PRO A 107 11.49 10.87 15.64
CA PRO A 107 11.53 10.78 17.09
C PRO A 107 10.24 11.40 17.59
N THR A 108 9.44 10.62 18.32
CA THR A 108 8.33 11.13 19.12
C THR A 108 8.87 12.27 19.98
N ASP A 109 8.52 13.51 19.64
CA ASP A 109 8.78 14.70 20.47
C ASP A 109 7.88 14.58 21.69
N ASP A 110 8.41 13.94 22.75
CA ASP A 110 7.83 13.94 24.09
C ASP A 110 7.96 15.38 24.62
N ARG A 111 6.95 16.21 24.38
CA ARG A 111 6.76 17.52 25.04
C ARG A 111 5.72 17.42 26.14
#